data_AF-S7PV52-F1
#
_entry.id   AF-S7PV52-F1
#
_cell.length_a   1.000
_cell.length_b   1.000
_cell.length_c   1.000
_cell.angle_alpha   90.00
_cell.angle_beta   90.00
_cell.angle_gamma   90.00
#
_symmetry.space_group_name_H-M   'P 1'
#
loop_
_entity.id
_entity.type
_entity.pdbx_description
1 polymer ?
#
loop_
_entity_poly.entity_id
_entity_poly.type
_entity_poly.pdbx_seq_one_letter_code
_entity_poly.pdbx_strand_id
1 'polypeptide(L)'
;LALQSPARKKCLLAIFCFAQFLDTFNNSALFAAIPPISAALGISNSNSVWLLSAYQLTFAALLLISGRLSDLYNPKIVFIAGAAPMSFFALGAGFVRSQVPLIVLRAFMGVGAALTVPSAL
;
A
#
# COMPACT_ATOMS: atom_id res chain seq x y z
N LEU A 1 -19.67 -7.23 -23.78
CA LEU A 1 -18.30 -7.30 -23.20
C LEU A 1 -17.17 -6.96 -24.20
N ALA A 2 -17.47 -6.36 -25.36
CA ALA A 2 -16.57 -6.35 -26.52
C ALA A 2 -16.38 -4.95 -27.15
N LEU A 3 -15.92 -3.93 -26.40
CA LEU A 3 -15.46 -2.64 -26.96
C LEU A 3 -14.46 -1.93 -26.02
N GLN A 4 -13.31 -2.56 -25.72
CA GLN A 4 -12.16 -1.80 -25.21
C GLN A 4 -11.03 -1.92 -26.21
N SER A 5 -10.66 -0.79 -26.82
CA SER A 5 -9.55 -0.72 -27.76
C SER A 5 -8.29 -1.34 -27.13
N PRO A 6 -7.44 -2.04 -27.92
CA PRO A 6 -6.20 -2.62 -27.40
C PRO A 6 -5.31 -1.57 -26.70
N ALA A 7 -5.41 -0.30 -27.12
CA ALA A 7 -4.76 0.84 -26.47
C ALA A 7 -5.27 1.10 -25.04
N ARG A 8 -6.59 1.04 -24.78
CA ARG A 8 -7.15 1.21 -23.43
C ARG A 8 -6.71 0.11 -22.48
N LYS A 9 -6.69 -1.15 -22.94
CA LYS A 9 -6.22 -2.28 -22.13
C LYS A 9 -4.74 -2.15 -21.76
N LYS A 10 -3.88 -1.78 -22.73
CA LYS A 10 -2.46 -1.52 -22.48
C LYS A 10 -2.25 -0.36 -21.50
N CYS A 11 -3.04 0.71 -21.62
CA CYS A 11 -2.96 1.85 -20.71
C CYS A 11 -3.37 1.48 -19.27
N LEU A 12 -4.44 0.71 -19.10
CA LEU A 12 -4.85 0.19 -17.78
C LEU A 12 -3.79 -0.73 -17.16
N LEU A 13 -3.22 -1.66 -17.95
CA LEU A 13 -2.13 -2.51 -17.50
C LEU A 13 -0.90 -1.71 -17.09
N ALA A 14 -0.56 -0.65 -17.85
CA ALA A 14 0.54 0.24 -17.48
C ALA A 14 0.28 0.95 -16.14
N ILE A 15 -0.95 1.41 -15.90
CA ILE A 15 -1.34 2.04 -14.62
C ILE A 15 -1.21 1.05 -13.46
N PHE A 16 -1.70 -0.19 -13.62
CA PHE A 16 -1.59 -1.21 -12.57
C PHE A 16 -0.15 -1.62 -12.29
N CYS A 17 0.65 -1.79 -13.35
CA CYS A 17 2.06 -2.11 -13.23
C CYS A 17 2.81 -0.97 -12.52
N PHE A 18 2.51 0.29 -12.86
CA PHE A 18 3.10 1.45 -12.23
C PHE A 18 2.70 1.58 -10.75
N ALA A 19 1.43 1.33 -10.41
CA ALA A 19 0.97 1.34 -9.03
C ALA A 19 1.67 0.25 -8.19
N GLN A 20 1.78 -0.97 -8.71
CA GLN A 20 2.46 -2.07 -8.03
C GLN A 20 3.97 -1.85 -7.91
N PHE A 21 4.57 -1.22 -8.92
CA PHE A 21 5.95 -0.77 -8.86
C PHE A 21 6.16 0.25 -7.75
N LEU A 22 5.29 1.26 -7.65
CA LEU A 22 5.37 2.28 -6.58
C LEU A 22 5.21 1.67 -5.19
N ASP A 23 4.30 0.71 -5.01
CA ASP A 23 4.11 0.02 -3.73
C ASP A 23 5.37 -0.76 -3.31
N THR A 24 5.92 -1.54 -4.25
CA THR A 24 7.14 -2.32 -4.02
C THR A 24 8.32 -1.40 -3.72
N PHE A 25 8.47 -0.32 -4.49
CA PHE A 25 9.52 0.68 -4.30
C PHE A 25 9.42 1.36 -2.93
N ASN A 26 8.21 1.70 -2.47
CA ASN A 26 8.01 2.30 -1.16
C ASN A 26 8.45 1.36 -0.03
N ASN A 27 8.07 0.08 -0.11
CA ASN A 27 8.50 -0.95 0.83
C ASN A 27 10.02 -1.16 0.81
N SER A 28 10.63 -1.23 -0.38
CA SER A 28 12.08 -1.37 -0.55
C SER A 28 12.86 -0.18 0.02
N ALA A 29 12.42 1.05 -0.26
CA ALA A 29 13.04 2.27 0.25
C ALA A 29 13.06 2.29 1.79
N LEU A 30 12.07 1.65 2.42
CA LEU A 30 12.01 1.60 3.86
C LEU A 30 13.11 0.76 4.50
N PHE A 31 13.50 -0.36 3.90
CA PHE A 31 14.57 -1.19 4.47
C PHE A 31 15.87 -0.39 4.65
N ALA A 32 16.18 0.50 3.70
CA ALA A 32 17.31 1.42 3.81
C ALA A 32 17.06 2.60 4.78
N ALA A 33 15.79 2.98 4.98
CA ALA A 33 15.41 4.08 5.87
C ALA A 33 15.26 3.67 7.35
N ILE A 34 15.13 2.37 7.67
CA ILE A 34 15.01 1.90 9.06
C ILE A 34 16.22 2.35 9.92
N PRO A 35 17.49 2.15 9.53
CA PRO A 35 18.63 2.58 10.35
C PRO A 35 18.64 4.08 10.69
N PRO A 36 18.49 5.02 9.73
CA PRO A 36 18.45 6.45 10.06
C PRO A 36 17.20 6.86 10.85
N ILE A 37 16.03 6.25 10.59
CA ILE A 37 14.82 6.48 11.40
C ILE A 37 15.04 6.03 12.84
N SER A 38 15.64 4.85 13.03
CA SER A 38 15.94 4.28 14.35
C SER A 38 16.92 5.17 15.13
N ALA A 39 17.95 5.69 14.46
CA ALA A 39 18.93 6.60 15.06
C ALA A 39 18.35 7.99 15.38
N ALA A 40 17.53 8.55 14.48
CA ALA A 40 16.95 9.89 14.63
C ALA A 40 15.87 9.96 15.71
N LEU A 41 15.14 8.87 15.95
CA LEU A 41 14.01 8.81 16.90
C LEU A 41 14.35 8.06 18.19
N GLY A 42 15.55 7.50 18.33
CA GLY A 42 15.94 6.68 19.49
C GLY A 42 15.06 5.43 19.67
N ILE A 43 14.59 4.87 18.56
CA ILE A 43 13.62 3.76 18.57
C ILE A 43 14.35 2.47 18.98
N SER A 44 13.78 1.74 19.95
CA SER A 44 14.26 0.40 20.33
C SER A 44 14.10 -0.58 19.16
N ASN A 45 15.05 -1.50 18.98
CA ASN A 45 15.04 -2.49 17.89
C ASN A 45 13.70 -3.22 17.74
N SER A 46 13.01 -3.51 18.85
CA SER A 46 11.69 -4.15 18.84
C SER A 46 10.61 -3.35 18.11
N ASN A 47 10.69 -2.02 18.17
CA ASN A 47 9.72 -1.12 17.54
C ASN A 47 10.03 -0.88 16.06
N SER A 48 11.30 -0.99 15.65
CA SER A 48 11.70 -0.94 14.23
C SER A 48 11.06 -2.06 13.41
N VAL A 49 10.86 -3.24 14.00
CA VAL A 49 10.16 -4.37 13.35
C VAL A 49 8.70 -4.03 13.05
N TRP A 50 8.02 -3.29 13.94
CA TRP A 50 6.63 -2.89 13.75
C TRP A 50 6.41 -1.97 12.54
N LEU A 51 7.43 -1.23 12.09
CA LEU A 51 7.34 -0.42 10.88
C LEU A 51 7.13 -1.27 9.61
N LEU A 52 7.58 -2.52 9.63
CA LEU A 52 7.41 -3.45 8.52
C LEU A 52 6.22 -4.37 8.75
N SER A 53 6.11 -4.93 9.97
CA SER A 53 5.08 -5.90 10.31
C SER A 53 3.66 -5.32 10.32
N ALA A 54 3.47 -4.05 10.69
CA ALA A 54 2.13 -3.45 10.71
C ALA A 54 1.51 -3.37 9.29
N TYR A 55 2.33 -3.06 8.29
CA TYR A 55 1.91 -3.08 6.88
C TYR A 55 1.54 -4.50 6.45
N GLN A 56 2.42 -5.47 6.70
CA GLN A 56 2.19 -6.86 6.30
C GLN A 56 0.98 -7.49 7.00
N LEU A 57 0.79 -7.20 8.30
CA LEU A 57 -0.30 -7.73 9.10
C LEU A 57 -1.66 -7.24 8.59
N THR A 58 -1.79 -5.93 8.38
CA THR A 58 -3.03 -5.34 7.84
C THR A 58 -3.29 -5.80 6.42
N PHE A 59 -2.25 -5.83 5.59
CA PHE A 59 -2.34 -6.36 4.23
C PHE A 59 -2.87 -7.79 4.22
N ALA A 60 -2.23 -8.71 4.96
CA ALA A 60 -2.62 -10.11 5.01
C ALA A 60 -4.03 -10.32 5.59
N ALA A 61 -4.38 -9.59 6.65
CA ALA A 61 -5.68 -9.69 7.31
C ALA A 61 -6.83 -9.24 6.38
N LEU A 62 -6.61 -8.21 5.58
CA LEU A 62 -7.63 -7.63 4.71
C LEU A 62 -7.64 -8.21 3.30
N LEU A 63 -6.60 -8.94 2.88
CA LEU A 63 -6.48 -9.49 1.53
C LEU A 63 -7.64 -10.44 1.16
N LEU A 64 -8.09 -11.26 2.10
CA LEU A 64 -9.24 -12.15 1.87
C LEU A 64 -10.56 -11.38 1.75
N ILE A 65 -10.69 -10.31 2.55
CA ILE A 65 -11.88 -9.45 2.58
C ILE A 65 -11.95 -8.59 1.31
N SER A 66 -10.83 -8.02 0.88
CA SER A 66 -10.73 -7.25 -0.35
C SER A 66 -10.98 -8.09 -1.59
N GLY A 67 -10.56 -9.37 -1.60
CA GLY A 67 -10.91 -10.32 -2.66
C GLY A 67 -12.42 -10.45 -2.83
N ARG A 68 -13.14 -10.72 -1.74
CA ARG A 68 -14.61 -10.78 -1.76
C ARG A 68 -15.27 -9.45 -2.13
N LEU A 69 -14.70 -8.33 -1.71
CA LEU A 69 -15.18 -7.00 -2.08
C LEU A 69 -15.00 -6.74 -3.59
N SER A 70 -13.89 -7.18 -4.18
CA SER A 70 -13.61 -7.05 -5.62
C SER A 70 -14.55 -7.91 -6.48
N ASP A 71 -14.94 -9.09 -5.99
CA ASP A 71 -15.92 -9.95 -6.68
C ASP A 71 -17.33 -9.36 -6.66
N LEU A 72 -17.70 -8.64 -5.59
CA LEU A 72 -19.05 -8.11 -5.39
C LEU A 72 -19.25 -6.71 -6.00
N TYR A 73 -18.18 -5.90 -6.06
CA TYR A 73 -18.21 -4.52 -6.55
C TYR A 73 -17.47 -4.34 -7.88
N ASN A 74 -17.61 -3.17 -8.50
CA ASN A 74 -16.86 -2.87 -9.72
C ASN A 74 -15.35 -2.78 -9.42
N PRO A 75 -14.48 -3.57 -10.07
CA PRO A 75 -13.04 -3.65 -9.76
C PRO A 75 -12.33 -2.29 -9.92
N LYS A 76 -12.83 -1.42 -10.82
CA LYS A 76 -12.34 -0.05 -10.97
C LYS A 76 -12.49 0.80 -9.70
N ILE A 77 -13.62 0.69 -9.01
CA ILE A 77 -13.90 1.51 -7.83
C ILE A 77 -13.05 1.02 -6.66
N VAL A 78 -12.93 -0.29 -6.50
CA VAL A 78 -12.13 -0.90 -5.42
C VAL A 78 -10.64 -0.56 -5.58
N PHE A 79 -10.11 -0.59 -6.80
CA PHE A 79 -8.73 -0.15 -7.06
C PHE A 79 -8.48 1.32 -6.68
N ILE A 80 -9.37 2.23 -7.08
CA ILE A 80 -9.25 3.66 -6.75
C ILE A 80 -9.40 3.88 -5.24
N ALA A 81 -10.33 3.17 -4.60
CA ALA A 81 -10.58 3.24 -3.17
C ALA A 81 -9.39 2.72 -2.33
N GLY A 82 -8.56 1.82 -2.85
CA GLY A 82 -7.30 1.40 -2.22
C GLY A 82 -6.15 2.36 -2.50
N ALA A 83 -5.94 2.71 -3.77
CA ALA A 83 -4.78 3.49 -4.21
C ALA A 83 -4.79 4.95 -3.70
N ALA A 84 -5.96 5.59 -3.63
CA ALA A 84 -6.09 6.98 -3.17
C ALA A 84 -5.67 7.17 -1.70
N PRO A 85 -6.25 6.45 -0.71
CA PRO A 85 -5.83 6.57 0.68
C PRO A 85 -4.39 6.10 0.87
N MET A 86 -3.96 5.03 0.20
CA MET A 86 -2.57 4.56 0.29
C MET A 86 -1.57 5.67 -0.10
N SER A 87 -1.82 6.38 -1.19
CA SER A 87 -0.98 7.51 -1.64
C SER A 87 -0.99 8.67 -0.63
N PHE A 88 -2.16 8.96 -0.05
CA PHE A 88 -2.32 10.03 0.93
C PHE A 88 -1.58 9.73 2.24
N PHE A 89 -1.68 8.48 2.72
CA PHE A 89 -0.97 8.03 3.90
C PHE A 89 0.54 7.90 3.67
N ALA A 90 0.98 7.52 2.46
CA ALA A 90 2.40 7.50 2.09
C ALA A 90 3.02 8.91 2.16
N LEU A 91 2.30 9.92 1.65
CA LEU A 91 2.70 11.32 1.78
C LEU A 91 2.76 11.74 3.25
N GLY A 92 1.72 11.43 4.02
CA GLY A 92 1.66 11.73 5.46
C GLY A 92 2.79 11.09 6.27
N ALA A 93 3.18 9.85 5.94
CA ALA A 93 4.26 9.13 6.60
C ALA A 93 5.62 9.83 6.44
N GLY A 94 5.84 10.56 5.35
CA GLY A 94 7.07 11.34 5.13
C GLY A 94 7.22 12.56 6.05
N PHE A 95 6.11 13.12 6.56
CA PHE A 95 6.12 14.29 7.45
C PHE A 95 6.15 13.92 8.94
N VAL A 96 5.93 12.64 9.28
CA VAL A 96 5.82 12.19 10.66
C VAL A 96 7.19 11.97 11.29
N ARG A 97 7.43 12.64 12.43
CA ARG A 97 8.65 12.53 13.25
C ARG A 97 8.38 11.82 14.59
N SER A 98 7.49 10.84 14.61
CA SER A 98 7.19 10.06 15.81
C SER A 98 6.87 8.61 15.47
N GLN A 99 7.30 7.68 16.33
CA GLN A 99 7.24 6.23 16.08
C GLN A 99 5.81 5.72 15.92
N VAL A 100 4.93 6.01 16.89
CA VAL A 100 3.55 5.50 16.93
C VAL A 100 2.74 5.93 15.70
N PRO A 101 2.66 7.23 15.34
CA PRO A 101 1.91 7.64 14.16
C PRO A 101 2.48 7.06 12.86
N LEU A 102 3.80 6.82 12.77
CA LEU A 102 4.41 6.19 11.60
C LEU A 102 3.92 4.74 11.43
N ILE A 103 3.87 3.97 12.52
CA ILE A 103 3.32 2.60 12.52
C ILE A 103 1.84 2.59 12.13
N VAL A 104 1.05 3.52 12.68
CA VAL A 104 -0.39 3.64 12.37
C VAL A 104 -0.59 3.98 10.88
N LEU A 105 0.14 4.95 10.34
CA LEU A 105 0.11 5.30 8.91
C LEU A 105 0.45 4.09 8.03
N ARG A 106 1.41 3.27 8.44
CA ARG A 106 1.77 2.04 7.72
C ARG A 106 0.70 0.97 7.76
N ALA A 107 0.02 0.82 8.89
CA ALA A 107 -1.14 -0.05 8.99
C ALA A 107 -2.23 0.39 8.01
N PHE A 108 -2.50 1.70 7.91
CA PHE A 108 -3.46 2.24 6.92
C PHE A 108 -2.99 2.07 5.46
N MET A 109 -1.68 2.16 5.19
CA MET A 109 -1.15 1.85 3.86
C MET A 109 -1.36 0.38 3.49
N GLY A 110 -1.18 -0.55 4.43
CA GLY A 110 -1.42 -1.99 4.21
C GLY A 110 -2.89 -2.31 3.91
N VAL A 111 -3.82 -1.59 4.55
CA VAL A 111 -5.26 -1.63 4.23
C VAL A 111 -5.50 -1.23 2.77
N GLY A 112 -4.88 -0.12 2.33
CA GLY A 112 -5.02 0.36 0.95
C GLY A 112 -4.41 -0.60 -0.08
N ALA A 113 -3.25 -1.17 0.22
CA ALA A 113 -2.57 -2.14 -0.64
C ALA A 113 -3.33 -3.48 -0.78
N ALA A 114 -4.01 -3.93 0.28
CA ALA A 114 -4.83 -5.13 0.23
C ALA A 114 -5.98 -5.00 -0.80
N LEU A 115 -6.50 -3.79 -0.99
CA LEU A 115 -7.58 -3.49 -1.92
C LEU A 115 -7.11 -3.40 -3.38
N THR A 116 -5.83 -3.08 -3.63
CA THR A 116 -5.31 -2.92 -4.99
C THR A 116 -5.00 -4.24 -5.68
N VAL A 117 -4.59 -5.28 -4.95
CA VAL A 117 -4.16 -6.59 -5.50
C VAL A 117 -5.30 -7.36 -6.20
N PRO A 118 -6.44 -7.67 -5.53
CA PRO A 118 -7.52 -8.44 -6.14
C PRO A 118 -8.33 -7.66 -7.18
N SER A 119 -8.19 -6.34 -7.25
CA SER A 119 -8.87 -5.50 -8.25
C SER A 119 -8.06 -5.29 -9.52
N ALA A 120 -6.76 -5.64 -9.49
CA ALA A 120 -5.89 -5.64 -10.67
C ALA A 120 -5.89 -6.99 -11.41
N LEU A 121 -6.37 -8.05 -10.76
CA LEU A 121 -6.56 -9.41 -11.29
C LEU A 121 -7.97 -9.56 -11.89
#